data_AF-A0A7S2IXK0-F1
#
_entry.id   AF-A0A7S2IXK0-F1
#
_cell.length_a   1.000
_cell.length_b   1.000
_cell.length_c   1.000
_cell.angle_alpha   90.00
_cell.angle_beta   90.00
_cell.angle_gamma   90.00
#
_symmetry.space_group_name_H-M   'P 1'
#
loop_
_entity.id
_entity.type
_entity.pdbx_description
1 polymer ?
#
loop_
_entity_poly.entity_id
_entity_poly.type
_entity_poly.pdbx_seq_one_letter_code
_entity_poly.pdbx_strand_id
1 'polypeptide(L)'
;AATKSWASKLNDDLPYGQTIKAIEGHFTHVFVDEASQALEAEELLPLSFAGAGCSIVLCGDHKQLGPIVRSSFGREHGLGVSLLERLMLRPLYAQQVEEQSRSGGGGGGEGLGSGRTGRMACRTMTK
;
A
#
# COMPACT_ATOMS: atom_id res chain seq x y z
N ALA A 1 25.93 -21.22 6.09
CA ALA A 1 24.80 -22.08 5.71
C ALA A 1 23.59 -21.19 5.50
N ALA A 2 23.22 -20.94 4.24
CA ALA A 2 22.21 -19.94 3.89
C ALA A 2 20.83 -20.35 4.42
N THR A 3 20.22 -19.49 5.23
CA THR A 3 18.80 -19.55 5.55
C THR A 3 18.03 -19.38 4.24
N LYS A 4 17.63 -20.47 3.59
CA LYS A 4 16.62 -20.39 2.54
C LYS A 4 15.40 -19.73 3.18
N SER A 5 15.09 -18.52 2.73
CA SER A 5 13.95 -17.73 3.17
C SER A 5 12.70 -18.62 3.12
N TRP A 6 11.86 -18.56 4.15
CA TRP A 6 10.58 -19.28 4.22
C TRP A 6 9.74 -19.09 2.95
N ALA A 7 9.89 -17.94 2.27
CA ALA A 7 9.25 -17.64 0.99
C ALA A 7 9.73 -18.54 -0.16
N SER A 8 11.03 -18.89 -0.20
CA SER A 8 11.58 -19.82 -1.19
C SER A 8 11.01 -21.23 -1.04
N LYS A 9 10.70 -21.62 0.21
CA LYS A 9 10.16 -22.95 0.52
C LYS A 9 8.67 -23.03 0.15
N LEU A 10 7.92 -21.95 0.38
CA LEU A 10 6.51 -21.85 0.01
C LEU A 10 6.29 -21.91 -1.52
N ASN A 11 7.19 -21.32 -2.32
CA ASN A 11 7.06 -21.31 -3.78
C ASN A 11 7.39 -22.64 -4.46
N ASP A 12 8.15 -23.54 -3.83
CA ASP A 12 8.55 -24.82 -4.43
C ASP A 12 7.56 -25.95 -4.12
N ASP A 13 6.85 -25.88 -2.99
CA ASP A 13 6.00 -26.97 -2.48
C ASP A 13 4.50 -26.81 -2.83
N LEU A 14 4.06 -25.65 -3.34
CA LEU A 14 2.66 -25.40 -3.70
C LEU A 14 2.39 -25.71 -5.18
N PRO A 15 1.25 -26.34 -5.54
CA PRO A 15 0.90 -26.68 -6.92
C PRO A 15 0.77 -25.45 -7.84
N TYR A 16 0.63 -24.24 -7.28
CA TYR A 16 0.62 -22.97 -8.00
C TYR A 16 1.91 -22.16 -7.87
N GLY A 17 2.87 -22.60 -7.04
CA GLY A 17 4.12 -21.88 -6.79
C GLY A 17 5.01 -21.77 -8.02
N GLN A 18 5.01 -22.79 -8.89
CA GLN A 18 5.67 -22.74 -10.20
C GLN A 18 5.03 -21.72 -11.15
N THR A 19 3.71 -21.57 -11.13
CA THR A 19 3.00 -20.58 -11.95
C THR A 19 3.29 -19.16 -11.47
N ILE A 20 3.31 -18.93 -10.16
CA ILE A 20 3.66 -17.62 -9.58
C ILE A 20 5.12 -17.26 -9.88
N LYS A 21 6.07 -18.21 -9.80
CA LYS A 21 7.45 -18.00 -10.24
C LYS A 21 7.57 -17.66 -11.73
N ALA A 22 6.75 -18.26 -12.59
CA ALA A 22 6.79 -17.99 -14.02
C ALA A 22 6.35 -16.55 -14.38
N ILE A 23 5.54 -15.92 -13.52
CA ILE A 23 5.06 -14.55 -13.71
C ILE A 23 5.79 -13.52 -12.83
N GLU A 24 6.66 -13.98 -11.92
CA GLU A 24 7.49 -13.10 -11.11
C GLU A 24 8.43 -12.29 -12.01
N GLY A 25 8.33 -10.95 -11.96
CA GLY A 25 9.12 -10.06 -12.81
C GLY A 25 8.57 -9.85 -14.23
N HIS A 26 7.38 -10.38 -14.54
CA HIS A 26 6.69 -10.10 -15.80
C HIS A 26 6.18 -8.63 -15.87
N PHE A 27 5.81 -8.07 -14.72
CA PHE A 27 5.30 -6.71 -14.63
C PHE A 27 6.39 -5.73 -14.24
N THR A 28 6.55 -4.67 -15.03
CA THR A 28 7.40 -3.53 -14.68
C THR A 28 6.69 -2.54 -13.77
N HIS A 29 5.35 -2.51 -13.80
CA HIS A 29 4.53 -1.61 -12.99
C HIS A 29 3.28 -2.32 -12.48
N VAL A 30 2.90 -2.02 -11.25
CA VAL A 30 1.65 -2.47 -10.62
C VAL A 30 0.94 -1.25 -10.05
N PHE A 31 -0.29 -1.00 -10.48
CA PHE A 31 -1.13 0.09 -9.96
C PHE A 31 -2.30 -0.51 -9.19
N VAL A 32 -2.48 -0.06 -7.95
CA VAL A 32 -3.63 -0.39 -7.11
C VAL A 32 -4.35 0.90 -6.79
N ASP A 33 -5.54 1.07 -7.36
CA ASP A 33 -6.42 2.18 -7.05
C ASP A 33 -7.34 1.82 -5.88
N GLU A 34 -7.82 2.84 -5.16
CA GLU A 34 -8.63 2.70 -3.95
C GLU A 34 -8.00 1.79 -2.87
N ALA A 35 -6.66 1.79 -2.76
CA ALA A 35 -5.89 0.99 -1.80
C ALA A 35 -6.16 1.36 -0.33
N SER A 36 -6.89 2.43 -0.03
CA SER A 36 -7.39 2.69 1.32
C SER A 36 -8.57 1.78 1.70
N GLN A 37 -9.30 1.24 0.71
CA GLN A 37 -10.52 0.46 0.91
C GLN A 37 -10.29 -1.06 0.88
N ALA A 38 -9.12 -1.51 0.41
CA ALA A 38 -8.78 -2.92 0.31
C ALA A 38 -8.14 -3.45 1.61
N LEU A 39 -8.40 -4.72 1.94
CA LEU A 39 -7.63 -5.37 3.00
C LEU A 39 -6.18 -5.47 2.56
N GLU A 40 -5.25 -5.32 3.51
CA GLU A 40 -3.83 -5.51 3.22
C GLU A 40 -3.55 -6.86 2.54
N ALA A 41 -4.23 -7.93 2.99
CA ALA A 41 -4.09 -9.25 2.38
C ALA A 41 -4.56 -9.31 0.91
N GLU A 42 -5.54 -8.50 0.53
CA GLU A 42 -6.02 -8.40 -0.86
C GLU A 42 -5.01 -7.66 -1.73
N GLU A 43 -4.39 -6.59 -1.20
CA GLU A 43 -3.33 -5.86 -1.90
C GLU A 43 -2.06 -6.69 -2.07
N LEU A 44 -1.76 -7.63 -1.17
CA LEU A 44 -0.60 -8.51 -1.31
C LEU A 44 -0.65 -9.43 -2.54
N LEU A 45 -1.84 -9.72 -3.07
CA LEU A 45 -1.99 -10.58 -4.24
C LEU A 45 -1.33 -9.97 -5.49
N PRO A 46 -1.67 -8.75 -5.96
CA PRO A 46 -0.97 -8.14 -7.10
C PRO A 46 0.50 -7.84 -6.79
N LEU A 47 0.84 -7.50 -5.54
CA LEU A 47 2.23 -7.24 -5.13
C LEU A 47 3.11 -8.48 -5.15
N SER A 48 2.53 -9.68 -5.02
CA SER A 48 3.27 -10.93 -5.12
C SER A 48 3.88 -11.16 -6.52
N PHE A 49 3.33 -10.52 -7.56
CA PHE A 49 3.84 -10.60 -8.93
C PHE A 49 4.95 -9.56 -9.22
N ALA A 50 5.13 -8.56 -8.35
CA ALA A 50 6.18 -7.56 -8.50
C ALA A 50 7.55 -8.22 -8.30
N GLY A 51 8.33 -8.29 -9.39
CA GLY A 51 9.73 -8.71 -9.35
C GLY A 51 10.68 -7.57 -8.97
N ALA A 52 11.98 -7.85 -8.99
CA ALA A 52 13.00 -6.81 -8.78
C ALA A 52 12.91 -5.73 -9.87
N GLY A 53 12.94 -4.46 -9.46
CA GLY A 53 12.82 -3.31 -10.37
C GLY A 53 11.38 -2.97 -10.78
N CYS A 54 10.37 -3.67 -10.23
CA CYS A 54 8.97 -3.34 -10.45
C CYS A 54 8.57 -2.10 -9.65
N SER A 55 7.87 -1.16 -10.30
CA SER A 55 7.30 0.04 -9.69
C SER A 55 5.86 -0.21 -9.27
N ILE A 56 5.61 -0.19 -7.97
CA ILE A 56 4.30 -0.37 -7.35
C ILE A 56 3.74 1.01 -7.03
N VAL A 57 2.51 1.29 -7.44
CA VAL A 57 1.81 2.53 -7.15
C VAL A 57 0.51 2.21 -6.41
N LEU A 58 0.40 2.67 -5.16
CA LEU A 58 -0.82 2.57 -4.35
C LEU A 58 -1.48 3.95 -4.29
N CYS A 59 -2.71 4.03 -4.77
CA CYS A 59 -3.53 5.24 -4.77
C CYS A 59 -4.74 5.05 -3.87
N GLY A 60 -5.11 6.06 -3.09
CA GLY A 60 -6.33 6.04 -2.28
C GLY A 60 -6.37 7.18 -1.28
N ASP A 61 -7.46 7.31 -0.52
CA ASP A 61 -7.58 8.30 0.54
C ASP A 61 -7.77 7.61 1.89
N HIS A 62 -6.66 7.50 2.63
CA HIS A 62 -6.64 6.94 3.99
C HIS A 62 -7.54 7.69 5.00
N LYS A 63 -8.08 8.86 4.66
CA LYS A 63 -9.03 9.61 5.50
C LYS A 63 -10.49 9.36 5.14
N GLN A 64 -10.78 8.58 4.09
CA GLN A 64 -12.14 8.19 3.68
C GLN A 64 -12.50 6.82 4.26
N LEU A 65 -13.14 5.96 3.46
CA LEU A 65 -13.54 4.63 3.87
C LEU A 65 -12.32 3.71 3.94
N GLY A 66 -12.23 2.96 5.03
CA GLY A 66 -11.28 1.86 5.21
C GLY A 66 -11.90 0.52 4.82
N PRO A 67 -11.15 -0.59 4.97
CA PRO A 67 -11.60 -1.93 4.62
C PRO A 67 -12.79 -2.40 5.46
N ILE A 68 -13.74 -3.09 4.82
CA ILE A 68 -14.92 -3.61 5.51
C ILE A 68 -14.58 -4.95 6.17
N VAL A 69 -14.28 -4.91 7.46
CA VAL A 69 -14.08 -6.13 8.28
C VAL A 69 -15.36 -6.46 9.04
N ARG A 70 -15.96 -7.62 8.77
CA ARG A 70 -17.19 -8.09 9.45
C ARG A 70 -16.92 -8.64 10.86
N SER A 71 -15.77 -9.29 11.05
CA SER A 71 -15.36 -9.86 12.33
C SER A 71 -14.95 -8.75 13.30
N SER A 72 -15.61 -8.66 14.46
CA SER A 72 -15.20 -7.74 15.53
C SER A 72 -13.78 -8.04 16.00
N PHE A 73 -13.47 -9.32 16.21
CA PHE A 73 -12.13 -9.78 16.54
C PHE A 73 -11.09 -9.32 15.50
N GLY A 74 -11.39 -9.48 14.21
CA GLY A 74 -10.48 -9.04 13.14
C GLY A 74 -10.24 -7.52 13.17
N ARG A 75 -11.28 -6.74 13.42
CA ARG A 75 -11.20 -5.28 13.52
C ARG A 75 -10.35 -4.83 14.72
N GLU A 76 -10.54 -5.46 15.87
CA GLU A 76 -9.77 -5.19 17.10
C GLU A 76 -8.28 -5.54 16.94
N HIS A 77 -7.96 -6.50 16.06
CA HIS A 77 -6.59 -6.93 15.77
C HIS A 77 -5.99 -6.30 14.52
N GLY A 78 -6.56 -5.19 14.03
CA GLY A 78 -5.93 -4.36 13.01
C GLY A 78 -6.19 -4.77 11.56
N LEU A 79 -7.08 -5.73 11.28
CA LEU A 79 -7.47 -6.04 9.88
C LEU A 79 -8.21 -4.89 9.20
N GLY A 80 -8.68 -3.90 9.96
CA GLY A 80 -9.33 -2.69 9.43
C GLY A 80 -8.35 -1.61 8.97
N VAL A 81 -7.05 -1.87 8.99
CA VAL A 81 -6.01 -0.94 8.52
C VAL A 81 -5.51 -1.43 7.17
N SER A 82 -5.60 -0.60 6.12
CA SER A 82 -5.10 -0.96 4.79
C SER A 82 -3.58 -0.87 4.70
N LEU A 83 -2.99 -1.46 3.65
CA LEU A 83 -1.53 -1.36 3.44
C LEU A 83 -1.12 0.10 3.18
N LEU A 84 -1.91 0.85 2.39
CA LEU A 84 -1.67 2.27 2.15
C LEU A 84 -1.65 3.08 3.46
N GLU A 85 -2.64 2.87 4.33
CA GLU A 85 -2.70 3.55 5.62
C GLU A 85 -1.48 3.21 6.50
N ARG A 86 -1.12 1.93 6.57
CA ARG A 86 0.05 1.49 7.34
C ARG A 86 1.37 2.05 6.79
N LEU A 87 1.49 2.21 5.48
CA LEU A 87 2.65 2.84 4.86
C LEU A 87 2.73 4.34 5.17
N MET A 88 1.58 5.04 5.23
CA MET A 88 1.56 6.48 5.56
C MET A 88 2.12 6.77 6.94
N LEU A 89 2.00 5.82 7.88
CA LEU A 89 2.54 5.93 9.23
C LEU A 89 4.07 5.74 9.29
N ARG A 90 4.72 5.30 8.20
CA ARG A 90 6.18 5.13 8.17
C ARG A 90 6.86 6.47 7.84
N PRO A 91 7.94 6.84 8.56
CA PRO A 91 8.64 8.12 8.33
C PRO A 91 9.03 8.38 6.88
N LEU A 92 9.42 7.33 6.15
CA LEU A 92 9.80 7.40 4.72
C LEU A 92 8.67 7.93 3.82
N TYR A 93 7.41 7.68 4.17
CA TYR A 93 6.25 8.07 3.36
C TYR A 93 5.44 9.21 3.98
N ALA A 94 5.66 9.51 5.26
CA ALA A 94 5.03 10.61 5.98
C ALA A 94 5.52 11.98 5.48
N GLN A 95 6.84 12.11 5.23
CA GLN A 95 7.47 13.37 4.80
C GLN A 95 6.95 13.88 3.45
N GLN A 96 6.56 12.97 2.54
CA GLN A 96 6.09 13.33 1.20
C GLN A 96 4.67 13.91 1.18
N VAL A 97 3.84 13.65 2.22
CA VAL A 97 2.51 14.29 2.36
C VAL A 97 2.65 15.80 2.61
N GLU A 98 3.65 16.18 3.41
CA GLU A 98 3.89 17.58 3.82
C GLU A 98 4.53 18.41 2.70
N GLU A 99 5.35 17.81 1.86
CA GLU A 99 6.07 18.53 0.81
C GLU A 99 5.17 18.86 -0.39
N GLN A 100 4.24 17.97 -0.76
CA GLN A 100 3.22 18.23 -1.79
C GLN A 100 2.15 19.25 -1.35
N SER A 101 1.98 19.45 -0.04
CA SER A 101 1.10 20.49 0.48
C SER A 101 1.79 21.87 0.54
N ARG A 102 3.12 21.92 0.45
CA ARG A 102 3.92 23.17 0.39
C ARG A 102 4.12 23.73 -1.02
N SER A 103 4.02 22.91 -2.06
CA SER A 103 4.22 23.34 -3.45
C SER A 103 2.97 23.92 -4.14
N GLY A 104 1.84 24.04 -3.43
CA GLY A 104 0.54 24.46 -3.97
C GLY A 104 -0.04 25.77 -3.42
N GLY A 105 0.75 26.72 -2.91
CA GLY A 105 0.18 27.92 -2.28
C GLY A 105 1.05 29.17 -2.34
N GLY A 106 1.05 29.85 -3.48
CA GLY A 106 1.28 31.29 -3.53
C GLY A 106 -0.04 32.03 -3.36
N GLY A 107 -0.21 32.77 -2.24
CA GLY A 107 -1.25 33.79 -2.10
C GLY A 107 -2.22 33.62 -0.93
N GLY A 108 -1.96 34.35 0.16
CA GLY A 108 -2.92 35.12 0.96
C GLY A 108 -4.08 34.43 1.70
N GLY A 109 -4.22 34.74 3.00
CA GLY A 109 -5.53 34.76 3.67
C GLY A 109 -5.63 33.93 4.95
N GLU A 110 -5.82 34.62 6.06
CA GLU A 110 -6.11 34.12 7.40
C GLU A 110 -7.49 33.45 7.47
N GLY A 111 -7.66 32.40 8.29
CA GLY A 111 -8.98 31.83 8.55
C GLY A 111 -8.96 30.49 9.29
N LEU A 112 -9.40 30.51 10.55
CA LEU A 112 -9.68 29.31 11.34
C LEU A 112 -10.72 28.40 10.67
N GLY A 113 -10.43 27.11 10.61
CA GLY A 113 -11.38 26.08 10.22
C GLY A 113 -10.68 24.71 10.10
N SER A 114 -10.74 23.91 11.16
CA SER A 114 -10.27 22.51 11.18
C SER A 114 -11.18 21.62 10.33
N GLY A 115 -11.22 21.85 9.02
CA GLY A 115 -11.77 20.92 8.04
C GLY A 115 -10.66 19.97 7.59
N ARG A 116 -10.72 18.70 8.02
CA ARG A 116 -9.82 17.65 7.52
C ARG A 116 -10.16 17.37 6.06
N THR A 117 -9.56 18.10 5.13
CA THR A 117 -9.63 17.75 3.71
C THR A 117 -8.83 16.45 3.51
N GLY A 118 -9.55 15.37 3.21
CA GLY A 118 -8.98 14.14 2.66
C GLY A 118 -8.33 14.47 1.33
N ARG A 119 -7.01 14.30 1.23
CA ARG A 119 -6.29 14.42 -0.03
C ARG A 119 -5.88 13.02 -0.42
N MET A 120 -6.15 12.65 -1.68
CA MET A 120 -5.70 11.41 -2.28
C MET A 120 -4.18 11.25 -2.02
N ALA A 121 -3.82 10.15 -1.37
CA ALA A 121 -2.46 9.70 -1.21
C ALA A 121 -2.13 8.74 -2.35
N CYS A 122 -1.16 9.12 -3.18
CA CYS A 122 -0.54 8.24 -4.17
C CYS A 122 0.89 7.95 -3.72
N ARG A 123 1.30 6.68 -3.71
CA ARG A 123 2.65 6.27 -3.32
C ARG A 123 3.26 5.31 -4.30
N THR A 124 4.48 5.62 -4.68
CA THR A 124 5.33 4.72 -5.45
C THR A 124 6.31 4.00 -4.53
N MET A 125 6.37 2.68 -4.64
CA MET A 125 7.36 1.82 -4.03
C MET A 125 8.09 1.07 -5.16
N THR A 126 9.41 0.95 -5.09
CA THR A 126 10.16 0.08 -5.99
C THR A 126 10.67 -1.12 -5.20
N LYS A 127 10.43 -2.33 -5.69
CA LYS A 127 10.94 -3.56 -5.08
C LYS A 127 12.34 -3.91 -5.58
#